data_AF-A0A2H6ID37-F1
#
_entry.id   AF-A0A2H6ID37-F1
#
_cell.length_a   1.000
_cell.length_b   1.000
_cell.length_c   1.000
_cell.angle_alpha   90.00
_cell.angle_beta   90.00
_cell.angle_gamma   90.00
#
_symmetry.space_group_name_H-M   'P 1'
#
loop_
_entity.id
_entity.type
_entity.pdbx_description
1 polymer ?
#
loop_
_entity_poly.entity_id
_entity_poly.type
_entity_poly.pdbx_seq_one_letter_code
_entity_poly.pdbx_strand_id
1 'polypeptide(L)'
;MQHAALKPGGVVIAQEYRVNKRIRAREVRLIDADGAQLGIVPLREALKIAEERGLDLVEVASNAKPPVCRIMDYGKFKYQQSKKHTHRKTLEVKEVKVRPQIDKHDLELKIKHIVRFLEAGNKAKVTMFFRGREIVRPELGMKVFHRIIEQLDDKYNIENRPRLEGKSITMIVAPK
;
A
#
# COMPACT_ATOMS: atom_id res chain seq x y z
N MET A 1 17.44 12.96 -12.42
CA MET A 1 17.70 12.12 -11.24
C MET A 1 17.47 12.93 -9.98
N GLN A 2 16.43 12.64 -9.22
CA GLN A 2 16.33 12.94 -7.79
C GLN A 2 15.28 11.99 -7.22
N HIS A 3 15.76 10.88 -6.69
CA HIS A 3 14.95 9.89 -5.98
C HIS A 3 14.58 10.50 -4.63
N ALA A 4 13.28 10.71 -4.40
CA ALA A 4 12.78 11.04 -3.07
C ALA A 4 12.91 9.78 -2.19
N ALA A 5 13.77 9.85 -1.18
CA ALA A 5 13.94 8.79 -0.19
C ALA A 5 12.64 8.61 0.61
N LEU A 6 12.05 7.43 0.53
CA LEU A 6 10.89 7.03 1.35
C LEU A 6 11.40 6.61 2.74
N LYS A 7 11.08 7.41 3.77
CA LYS A 7 11.23 7.00 5.17
C LYS A 7 10.11 6.00 5.54
N PRO A 8 10.40 4.88 6.23
CA PRO A 8 9.39 3.92 6.64
C PRO A 8 8.67 4.42 7.90
N GLY A 9 7.33 4.45 7.88
CA GLY A 9 6.50 4.77 9.06
C GLY A 9 5.67 6.07 8.99
N GLY A 10 5.42 6.63 7.82
CA GLY A 10 4.60 7.85 7.69
C GLY A 10 3.11 7.56 7.84
N VAL A 11 2.51 8.04 8.93
CA VAL A 11 1.08 8.40 8.94
C VAL A 11 0.82 9.20 7.66
N VAL A 12 -0.12 8.77 6.83
CA VAL A 12 -0.50 9.50 5.62
C VAL A 12 -1.22 10.76 6.10
N ILE A 13 -0.46 11.84 6.33
CA ILE A 13 -1.02 13.15 6.58
C ILE A 13 -1.77 13.49 5.30
N ALA A 14 -3.10 13.52 5.38
CA ALA A 14 -3.92 14.04 4.29
C ALA A 14 -3.38 15.43 3.98
N GLN A 15 -2.81 15.61 2.78
CA GLN A 15 -2.21 16.89 2.40
C GLN A 15 -3.32 17.94 2.48
N GLU A 16 -3.25 18.79 3.49
CA GLU A 16 -4.27 19.81 3.71
C GLU A 16 -3.97 20.99 2.78
N TYR A 17 -4.78 21.14 1.74
CA TYR A 17 -4.66 22.23 0.79
C TYR A 17 -5.27 23.50 1.37
N ARG A 18 -4.62 24.64 1.14
CA ARG A 18 -5.25 25.95 1.35
C ARG A 18 -6.19 26.23 0.19
N VAL A 19 -7.41 26.62 0.53
CA VAL A 19 -8.49 26.82 -0.44
C VAL A 19 -9.11 28.20 -0.24
N ASN A 20 -9.43 28.87 -1.35
CA ASN A 20 -10.08 30.17 -1.40
C ASN A 20 -9.40 31.18 -0.46
N LYS A 21 -10.17 31.73 0.48
CA LYS A 21 -9.74 32.76 1.45
C LYS A 21 -8.64 32.28 2.42
N ARG A 22 -8.33 30.97 2.46
CA ARG A 22 -7.21 30.43 3.27
C ARG A 22 -5.85 30.65 2.62
N ILE A 23 -5.80 30.99 1.33
CA ILE A 23 -4.58 31.32 0.60
C ILE A 23 -4.11 32.71 1.04
N ARG A 24 -2.82 32.84 1.38
CA ARG A 24 -2.26 34.08 1.96
C ARG A 24 -1.29 34.83 1.03
N ALA A 25 -0.96 34.24 -0.11
CA ALA A 25 -0.06 34.86 -1.07
C ALA A 25 -0.68 36.11 -1.71
N ARG A 26 0.14 37.11 -2.05
CA ARG A 26 -0.34 38.31 -2.75
C ARG A 26 -0.63 38.03 -4.22
N GLU A 27 0.20 37.20 -4.84
CA GLU A 27 0.12 36.77 -6.22
C GLU A 27 0.27 35.26 -6.30
N VAL A 28 -0.34 34.66 -7.31
CA VAL A 28 -0.37 33.22 -7.53
C VAL A 28 -0.12 32.93 -9.00
N ARG A 29 0.53 31.81 -9.28
CA ARG A 29 0.54 31.24 -10.63
C ARG A 29 -0.77 30.46 -10.82
N LEU A 30 -1.64 30.94 -11.69
CA LEU A 30 -2.99 30.42 -11.86
C LEU A 30 -3.07 29.40 -13.00
N ILE A 31 -3.67 28.26 -12.69
CA ILE A 31 -4.05 27.23 -13.64
C ILE A 31 -5.57 27.14 -13.63
N ASP A 32 -6.17 27.17 -14.81
CA ASP A 32 -7.61 27.07 -14.99
C ASP A 32 -8.13 25.63 -14.79
N ALA A 33 -9.45 25.48 -14.71
CA ALA A 33 -10.12 24.18 -14.57
C ALA A 33 -9.80 23.22 -15.73
N ASP A 34 -9.66 23.75 -16.95
CA ASP A 34 -9.32 22.97 -18.16
C ASP A 34 -7.81 22.73 -18.30
N GLY A 35 -7.00 23.20 -17.35
CA GLY A 35 -5.54 23.06 -17.37
C GLY A 35 -4.79 24.16 -18.10
N ALA A 36 -5.50 25.15 -18.66
CA ALA A 36 -4.89 26.34 -19.27
C ALA A 36 -4.07 27.13 -18.23
N GLN A 37 -2.89 27.61 -18.62
CA GLN A 37 -2.07 28.46 -17.76
C GLN A 37 -2.47 29.92 -17.96
N LEU A 38 -3.01 30.55 -16.92
CA LEU A 38 -3.41 31.97 -16.94
C LEU A 38 -2.28 32.90 -16.47
N GLY A 39 -1.09 32.33 -16.18
CA GLY A 39 0.08 33.10 -15.79
C GLY A 39 0.09 33.47 -14.31
N ILE A 40 0.79 34.57 -13.98
CA ILE A 40 0.86 35.09 -12.62
C ILE A 40 -0.17 36.20 -12.49
N VAL A 41 -1.08 36.08 -11.53
CA VAL A 41 -2.15 37.05 -11.27
C VAL A 41 -2.26 37.37 -9.77
N PRO A 42 -2.80 38.53 -9.39
CA PRO A 42 -3.15 38.83 -8.01
C PRO A 42 -4.13 37.80 -7.43
N LEU A 43 -3.99 37.46 -6.15
CA LEU A 43 -4.88 36.50 -5.49
C LEU A 43 -6.37 36.89 -5.61
N ARG A 44 -6.67 38.20 -5.53
CA ARG A 44 -8.05 38.70 -5.66
C ARG A 44 -8.66 38.37 -7.02
N GLU A 45 -7.88 38.48 -8.09
CA GLU A 45 -8.33 38.14 -9.44
C GLU A 45 -8.55 36.64 -9.57
N ALA A 46 -7.61 35.82 -9.08
CA ALA A 46 -7.77 34.37 -9.07
C ALA A 46 -9.01 33.89 -8.30
N LEU A 47 -9.32 34.52 -7.16
CA LEU A 47 -10.53 34.24 -6.38
C LEU A 47 -11.80 34.60 -7.15
N LYS A 48 -11.79 35.75 -7.85
CA LYS A 48 -12.91 36.19 -8.66
C LYS A 48 -13.19 35.23 -9.82
N ILE A 49 -12.15 34.79 -10.53
CA ILE A 49 -12.28 33.84 -11.65
C ILE A 49 -12.83 32.50 -11.14
N ALA A 50 -12.40 32.03 -9.96
CA ALA A 50 -12.94 30.81 -9.36
C ALA A 50 -14.43 30.96 -9.00
N GLU A 51 -14.81 32.09 -8.41
CA GLU A 51 -16.20 32.40 -8.05
C GLU A 51 -17.12 32.54 -9.27
N GLU A 52 -16.68 33.25 -10.32
CA GLU A 52 -17.40 33.39 -11.60
C GLU A 52 -17.69 32.03 -12.27
N ARG A 53 -16.87 31.02 -11.99
CA ARG A 53 -17.01 29.65 -12.51
C ARG A 53 -17.72 28.70 -11.54
N GLY A 54 -18.07 29.16 -10.34
CA GLY A 54 -18.65 28.31 -9.29
C GLY A 54 -17.71 27.20 -8.81
N LEU A 55 -16.40 27.42 -8.85
CA LEU A 55 -15.35 26.47 -8.46
C LEU A 55 -14.50 27.02 -7.31
N ASP A 56 -13.61 26.18 -6.77
CA ASP A 56 -12.67 26.59 -5.73
C ASP A 56 -11.29 26.93 -6.29
N LEU A 57 -10.65 27.93 -5.70
CA LEU A 57 -9.22 28.20 -5.90
C LEU A 57 -8.42 27.37 -4.90
N VAL A 58 -7.62 26.40 -5.37
CA VAL A 58 -6.87 25.47 -4.52
C VAL A 58 -5.36 25.68 -4.71
N GLU A 59 -4.63 25.94 -3.61
CA GLU A 59 -3.16 26.06 -3.60
C GLU A 59 -2.51 24.67 -3.72
N VAL A 60 -2.26 24.21 -4.95
CA VAL A 60 -1.73 22.88 -5.23
C VAL A 60 -0.23 22.73 -4.98
N ALA A 61 0.54 23.85 -4.99
CA ALA A 61 1.95 23.85 -4.64
C ALA A 61 2.37 25.14 -3.94
N SER A 62 2.62 25.06 -2.63
CA SER A 62 3.09 26.17 -1.78
C SER A 62 4.58 26.49 -1.95
N ASN A 63 5.38 25.56 -2.46
CA ASN A 63 6.84 25.68 -2.51
C ASN A 63 7.33 26.55 -3.67
N ALA A 64 6.47 26.85 -4.65
CA ALA A 64 6.78 27.72 -5.77
C ALA A 64 6.66 29.20 -5.38
N LYS A 65 7.43 30.06 -6.04
CA LYS A 65 7.33 31.53 -5.93
C LYS A 65 7.00 32.11 -7.31
N PRO A 66 5.80 32.67 -7.53
CA PRO A 66 4.61 32.62 -6.67
C PRO A 66 4.02 31.19 -6.57
N PRO A 67 3.24 30.89 -5.50
CA PRO A 67 2.65 29.56 -5.31
C PRO A 67 1.68 29.23 -6.44
N VAL A 68 1.56 27.94 -6.76
CA VAL A 68 0.70 27.48 -7.85
C VAL A 68 -0.69 27.20 -7.30
N CYS A 69 -1.67 27.89 -7.85
CA CYS A 69 -3.08 27.69 -7.56
C CYS A 69 -3.81 27.17 -8.79
N ARG A 70 -4.74 26.24 -8.58
CA ARG A 70 -5.59 25.70 -9.65
C ARG A 70 -7.06 25.89 -9.29
N ILE A 71 -7.86 26.29 -10.28
CA ILE A 71 -9.32 26.34 -10.17
C ILE A 71 -9.86 24.93 -10.35
N MET A 72 -10.59 24.39 -9.35
CA MET A 72 -11.18 23.06 -9.41
C MET A 72 -12.29 22.88 -8.37
N ASP A 73 -13.09 21.82 -8.49
CA ASP A 73 -13.99 21.38 -7.42
C ASP A 73 -13.18 20.67 -6.32
N TYR A 74 -13.02 21.33 -5.17
CA TYR A 74 -12.21 20.79 -4.08
C TYR A 74 -12.86 19.57 -3.41
N GLY A 75 -14.19 19.52 -3.34
CA GLY A 75 -14.93 18.39 -2.77
C GLY A 75 -14.71 17.12 -3.59
N LYS A 76 -14.90 17.21 -4.90
CA LYS A 76 -14.63 16.12 -5.85
C LYS A 76 -13.16 15.70 -5.83
N PHE A 77 -12.24 16.66 -5.79
CA PHE A 77 -10.81 16.38 -5.69
C PHE A 77 -10.46 15.59 -4.41
N LYS A 78 -10.99 16.01 -3.25
CA LYS A 78 -10.77 15.32 -1.97
C LYS A 78 -11.32 13.89 -1.99
N TYR A 79 -12.47 13.67 -2.60
CA TYR A 79 -13.07 12.35 -2.77
C TYR A 79 -12.23 11.44 -3.70
N GLN A 80 -11.72 11.98 -4.80
CA GLN A 80 -10.85 11.22 -5.70
C GLN A 80 -9.51 10.86 -5.05
N GLN A 81 -8.94 11.79 -4.28
CA GLN A 81 -7.73 11.54 -3.48
C GLN A 81 -7.97 10.44 -2.43
N SER A 82 -9.06 10.51 -1.67
CA SER A 82 -9.35 9.49 -0.65
C SER A 82 -9.49 8.10 -1.27
N LYS A 83 -10.19 7.97 -2.40
CA LYS A 83 -10.26 6.69 -3.14
C LYS A 83 -8.90 6.17 -3.60
N LYS A 84 -8.03 7.04 -4.15
CA LYS A 84 -6.67 6.64 -4.56
C LYS A 84 -5.83 6.14 -3.37
N HIS A 85 -5.99 6.76 -2.20
CA HIS A 85 -5.27 6.34 -0.99
C HIS A 85 -5.78 5.02 -0.40
N THR A 86 -7.08 4.72 -0.49
CA THR A 86 -7.65 3.44 -0.03
C THR A 86 -7.16 2.25 -0.86
N HIS A 87 -6.76 2.44 -2.12
CA HIS A 87 -6.26 1.38 -3.00
C HIS A 87 -4.76 1.09 -2.91
N ARG A 88 -4.01 1.69 -1.97
CA ARG A 88 -2.69 1.14 -1.62
C ARG A 88 -2.93 -0.18 -0.88
N LYS A 89 -2.87 -1.30 -1.61
CA LYS A 89 -2.83 -2.64 -1.01
C LYS A 89 -1.65 -2.68 -0.04
N THR A 90 -1.94 -2.58 1.25
CA THR A 90 -0.93 -2.82 2.28
C THR A 90 -0.48 -4.27 2.12
N LEU A 91 0.82 -4.50 1.97
CA LEU A 91 1.41 -5.84 1.99
C LEU A 91 1.18 -6.43 3.38
N GLU A 92 0.12 -7.21 3.55
CA GLU A 92 -0.18 -7.88 4.81
C GLU A 92 0.49 -9.26 4.85
N VAL A 93 0.80 -9.73 6.06
CA VAL A 93 1.26 -11.11 6.29
C VAL A 93 0.07 -11.94 6.73
N LYS A 94 -0.35 -12.89 5.89
CA LYS A 94 -1.45 -13.82 6.19
C LYS A 94 -0.88 -15.13 6.71
N GLU A 95 -1.41 -15.63 7.83
CA GLU A 95 -0.94 -16.89 8.43
C GLU A 95 -1.72 -18.09 7.90
N VAL A 96 -1.00 -19.16 7.54
CA VAL A 96 -1.55 -20.47 7.18
C VAL A 96 -1.00 -21.51 8.15
N LYS A 97 -1.89 -22.15 8.90
CA LYS A 97 -1.51 -23.19 9.87
C LYS A 97 -1.64 -24.58 9.25
N VAL A 98 -0.60 -25.39 9.41
CA VAL A 98 -0.52 -26.78 8.97
C VAL A 98 -0.21 -27.70 10.15
N ARG A 99 -0.42 -29.01 9.98
CA ARG A 99 -0.26 -30.03 11.03
C ARG A 99 0.78 -31.07 10.62
N PRO A 100 1.51 -31.69 11.57
CA PRO A 100 2.52 -32.72 11.23
C PRO A 100 1.96 -33.93 10.48
N GLN A 101 0.72 -34.33 10.79
CA GLN A 101 0.02 -35.47 10.17
C GLN A 101 -1.06 -35.02 9.16
N ILE A 102 -0.83 -33.90 8.45
CA ILE A 102 -1.76 -33.42 7.44
C ILE A 102 -1.89 -34.43 6.30
N ASP A 103 -3.13 -34.69 5.87
CA ASP A 103 -3.38 -35.54 4.71
C ASP A 103 -3.04 -34.80 3.40
N LYS A 104 -2.93 -35.56 2.31
CA LYS A 104 -2.54 -35.01 1.01
C LYS A 104 -3.56 -33.96 0.50
N HIS A 105 -4.86 -34.24 0.67
CA HIS A 105 -5.91 -33.36 0.16
C HIS A 105 -5.98 -32.06 0.96
N ASP A 106 -5.91 -32.10 2.30
CA ASP A 106 -5.84 -30.87 3.11
C ASP A 106 -4.57 -30.07 2.80
N LEU A 107 -3.42 -30.73 2.61
CA LEU A 107 -2.19 -30.03 2.22
C LEU A 107 -2.35 -29.28 0.90
N GLU A 108 -2.96 -29.89 -0.12
CA GLU A 108 -3.25 -29.24 -1.40
C GLU A 108 -4.18 -28.02 -1.24
N LEU A 109 -5.19 -28.10 -0.36
CA LEU A 109 -6.05 -26.95 -0.04
C LEU A 109 -5.28 -25.81 0.64
N LYS A 110 -4.36 -26.13 1.57
CA LYS A 110 -3.49 -25.13 2.20
C LYS A 110 -2.58 -24.45 1.18
N ILE A 111 -2.02 -25.21 0.23
CA ILE A 111 -1.20 -24.66 -0.86
C ILE A 111 -2.02 -23.69 -1.72
N LYS A 112 -3.24 -24.06 -2.11
CA LYS A 112 -4.15 -23.16 -2.84
C LYS A 112 -4.44 -21.86 -2.08
N HIS A 113 -4.60 -21.94 -0.75
CA HIS A 113 -4.77 -20.74 0.09
C HIS A 113 -3.51 -19.87 0.13
N ILE A 114 -2.32 -20.48 0.22
CA ILE A 114 -1.04 -19.77 0.17
C ILE A 114 -0.92 -19.03 -1.17
N VAL A 115 -1.14 -19.72 -2.29
CA VAL A 115 -1.12 -19.14 -3.64
C VAL A 115 -2.10 -17.96 -3.75
N ARG A 116 -3.34 -18.13 -3.27
CA ARG A 116 -4.34 -17.04 -3.28
C ARG A 116 -3.87 -15.80 -2.50
N PHE A 117 -3.17 -15.97 -1.38
CA PHE A 117 -2.61 -14.83 -0.64
C PHE A 117 -1.50 -14.14 -1.42
N LEU A 118 -0.61 -14.91 -2.03
CA LEU A 118 0.51 -14.41 -2.82
C LEU A 118 0.00 -13.67 -4.07
N GLU A 119 -0.95 -14.23 -4.80
CA GLU A 119 -1.58 -13.61 -5.97
C GLU A 119 -2.36 -12.33 -5.61
N ALA A 120 -2.90 -12.24 -4.40
CA ALA A 120 -3.54 -11.02 -3.91
C ALA A 120 -2.52 -9.89 -3.60
N GLY A 121 -1.22 -10.20 -3.58
CA GLY A 121 -0.13 -9.31 -3.23
C GLY A 121 0.22 -9.31 -1.73
N ASN A 122 -0.15 -10.36 -0.99
CA ASN A 122 0.16 -10.51 0.44
C ASN A 122 1.29 -11.52 0.64
N LYS A 123 2.00 -11.43 1.76
CA LYS A 123 2.93 -12.49 2.18
C LYS A 123 2.16 -13.61 2.88
N ALA A 124 2.64 -14.85 2.75
CA ALA A 124 2.10 -16.00 3.45
C ALA A 124 3.11 -16.49 4.51
N LYS A 125 2.72 -16.46 5.78
CA LYS A 125 3.45 -17.11 6.88
C LYS A 125 2.86 -18.49 7.11
N VAL A 126 3.61 -19.54 6.79
CA VAL A 126 3.20 -20.92 7.05
C VAL A 126 3.75 -21.34 8.41
N THR A 127 2.88 -21.80 9.30
CA THR A 127 3.25 -22.18 10.67
C THR A 127 2.76 -23.59 10.99
N MET A 128 3.62 -24.44 11.53
CA MET A 128 3.27 -25.74 12.10
C MET A 128 3.60 -25.75 13.58
N PHE A 129 2.60 -25.99 14.44
CA PHE A 129 2.83 -26.19 15.87
C PHE A 129 2.89 -27.66 16.22
N PHE A 130 3.91 -28.06 16.97
CA PHE A 130 4.01 -29.40 17.55
C PHE A 130 3.27 -29.45 18.89
N ARG A 131 2.58 -30.57 19.15
CA ARG A 131 1.93 -30.85 20.43
C ARG A 131 2.67 -31.95 21.19
N GLY A 132 3.01 -31.68 22.45
CA GLY A 132 3.56 -32.68 23.36
C GLY A 132 4.82 -33.36 22.83
N ARG A 133 4.75 -34.69 22.67
CA ARG A 133 5.88 -35.53 22.21
C ARG A 133 6.19 -35.37 20.72
N GLU A 134 5.38 -34.67 19.93
CA GLU A 134 5.64 -34.49 18.49
C GLU A 134 6.90 -33.66 18.20
N ILE A 135 7.35 -32.84 19.16
CA ILE A 135 8.57 -32.02 19.00
C ILE A 135 9.83 -32.87 18.83
N VAL A 136 9.81 -34.14 19.24
CA VAL A 136 10.95 -35.07 19.07
C VAL A 136 11.11 -35.53 17.63
N ARG A 137 10.14 -35.23 16.75
CA ARG A 137 10.15 -35.61 15.33
C ARG A 137 10.01 -34.40 14.37
N PRO A 138 10.89 -33.38 14.47
CA PRO A 138 10.82 -32.20 13.63
C PRO A 138 11.00 -32.52 12.13
N GLU A 139 11.64 -33.65 11.81
CA GLU A 139 11.84 -34.14 10.44
C GLU A 139 10.52 -34.39 9.70
N LEU A 140 9.45 -34.78 10.41
CA LEU A 140 8.13 -34.96 9.81
C LEU A 140 7.54 -33.62 9.37
N GLY A 141 7.69 -32.59 10.21
CA GLY A 141 7.27 -31.24 9.87
C GLY A 141 8.08 -30.68 8.69
N MET A 142 9.40 -30.82 8.71
CA MET A 142 10.26 -30.35 7.61
C MET A 142 9.89 -30.98 6.26
N LYS A 143 9.54 -32.28 6.23
CA LYS A 143 9.04 -32.94 5.02
C LYS A 143 7.77 -32.31 4.47
N VAL A 144 6.84 -31.89 5.33
CA VAL A 144 5.62 -31.18 4.91
C VAL A 144 5.98 -29.82 4.28
N PHE A 145 6.89 -29.06 4.90
CA PHE A 145 7.31 -27.77 4.34
C PHE A 145 8.06 -27.91 3.01
N HIS A 146 8.91 -28.93 2.84
CA HIS A 146 9.55 -29.21 1.55
C HIS A 146 8.53 -29.49 0.45
N ARG A 147 7.49 -30.27 0.73
CA ARG A 147 6.39 -30.49 -0.23
C ARG A 147 5.66 -29.21 -0.60
N ILE A 148 5.47 -28.29 0.36
CA ILE A 148 4.87 -26.98 0.07
C ILE A 148 5.79 -26.18 -0.87
N ILE A 149 7.11 -26.16 -0.60
CA ILE A 149 8.08 -25.44 -1.44
C ILE A 149 8.08 -26.00 -2.87
N GLU A 150 8.15 -27.32 -3.03
CA GLU A 150 8.14 -28.00 -4.33
C GLU A 150 6.88 -27.65 -5.15
N GLN A 151 5.74 -27.44 -4.49
CA GLN A 151 4.47 -27.12 -5.16
C GLN A 151 4.29 -25.62 -5.44
N LEU A 152 5.00 -24.75 -4.72
CA LEU A 152 4.96 -23.30 -4.96
C LEU A 152 5.83 -22.88 -6.17
N ASP A 153 6.79 -23.73 -6.57
CA ASP A 153 7.66 -23.53 -7.73
C ASP A 153 8.50 -22.23 -7.64
N ASP A 154 9.32 -21.94 -8.64
CA ASP A 154 10.14 -20.72 -8.72
C ASP A 154 9.30 -19.43 -8.91
N LYS A 155 7.97 -19.49 -8.81
CA LYS A 155 7.07 -18.34 -9.02
C LYS A 155 7.03 -17.36 -7.84
N TYR A 156 7.47 -17.79 -6.66
CA TYR A 156 7.41 -16.99 -5.43
C TYR A 156 8.77 -16.91 -4.74
N ASN A 157 8.96 -15.91 -3.89
CA ASN A 157 10.21 -15.73 -3.15
C ASN A 157 10.08 -16.31 -1.73
N ILE A 158 11.01 -17.18 -1.33
CA ILE A 158 11.08 -17.68 0.05
C ILE A 158 11.96 -16.73 0.86
N GLU A 159 11.34 -15.76 1.53
CA GLU A 159 12.06 -14.81 2.39
C GLU A 159 12.68 -15.50 3.61
N ASN A 160 11.90 -16.38 4.26
CA ASN A 160 12.36 -17.15 5.41
C ASN A 160 12.13 -18.63 5.12
N ARG A 161 13.23 -19.38 4.97
CA ARG A 161 13.18 -20.83 4.83
C ARG A 161 12.58 -21.50 6.07
N PRO A 162 11.99 -22.71 5.94
CA PRO A 162 11.44 -23.45 7.06
C PRO A 162 12.48 -23.63 8.16
N ARG A 163 12.18 -23.12 9.36
CA ARG A 163 13.06 -23.24 10.52
C ARG A 163 12.27 -23.57 11.78
N LEU A 164 12.86 -24.38 12.65
CA LEU A 164 12.30 -24.70 13.96
C LEU A 164 12.55 -23.53 14.92
N GLU A 165 11.47 -22.92 15.41
CA GLU A 165 11.44 -21.87 16.42
C GLU A 165 10.64 -22.37 17.62
N GLY A 166 11.34 -22.75 18.69
CA GLY A 166 10.71 -23.29 19.89
C GLY A 166 9.88 -24.54 19.60
N LYS A 167 8.55 -24.44 19.70
CA LYS A 167 7.60 -25.54 19.47
C LYS A 167 6.92 -25.48 18.09
N SER A 168 7.46 -24.73 17.15
CA SER A 168 6.87 -24.58 15.81
C SER A 168 7.91 -24.53 14.70
N ILE A 169 7.54 -24.97 13.50
CA ILE A 169 8.28 -24.65 12.27
C ILE A 169 7.55 -23.51 11.56
N THR A 170 8.31 -22.50 11.13
CA THR A 170 7.79 -21.34 10.41
C THR A 170 8.52 -21.12 9.08
N MET A 171 7.79 -20.68 8.06
CA MET A 171 8.29 -20.26 6.75
C MET A 171 7.54 -19.00 6.30
N ILE A 172 8.21 -18.07 5.63
CA ILE A 172 7.56 -16.90 5.02
C ILE A 172 7.82 -16.92 3.51
N VAL A 173 6.73 -16.82 2.76
CA VAL A 173 6.73 -16.73 1.30
C VAL A 173 6.17 -15.37 0.90
N ALA A 174 6.82 -14.72 -0.04
CA ALA A 174 6.42 -13.43 -0.60
C ALA A 174 6.09 -13.56 -2.09
N PRO A 175 5.15 -12.74 -2.60
CA PRO A 175 4.99 -12.60 -4.04
C PRO A 175 6.30 -12.10 -4.67
N LYS A 176 6.55 -12.52 -5.91
CA LYS A 176 7.66 -11.98 -6.71
C LYS A 176 7.47 -10.49 -6.98
#